data_AF-A0AAP2CKQ2-F1
#
_entry.id   AF-A0AAP2CKQ2-F1
#
_cell.length_a   1.000
_cell.length_b   1.000
_cell.length_c   1.000
_cell.angle_alpha   90.00
_cell.angle_beta   90.00
_cell.angle_gamma   90.00
#
_symmetry.space_group_name_H-M   'P 1'
#
loop_
_entity.id
_entity.type
_entity.pdbx_description
1 polymer ?
#
loop_
_entity_poly.entity_id
_entity_poly.type
_entity_poly.pdbx_seq_one_letter_code
_entity_poly.pdbx_strand_id
1 'polypeptide(L)'
;MKNLIKSLPALGLALAASMAFAFNMPQERQGVLKGQLSNGTWEEIPEGVSYNCTTMSNVCTAEFDENDDIILGTERPGVYSRP
;
A
#
# COMPACT_ATOMS: atom_id res chain seq x y z
N MET A 1 -43.40 -3.21 45.07
CA MET A 1 -42.46 -3.51 43.96
C MET A 1 -43.19 -3.42 42.61
N LYS A 2 -43.26 -2.24 42.01
CA LYS A 2 -43.71 -2.02 40.62
C LYS A 2 -43.14 -0.69 40.19
N ASN A 3 -41.94 -0.63 39.60
CA ASN A 3 -41.41 0.59 38.94
C ASN A 3 -40.12 0.37 38.12
N LEU A 4 -39.67 -0.86 37.86
CA LEU A 4 -38.38 -1.13 37.21
C LEU A 4 -38.44 -1.34 35.68
N ILE A 5 -39.61 -1.21 35.04
CA ILE A 5 -39.82 -1.60 33.62
C ILE A 5 -39.78 -0.41 32.64
N LYS A 6 -39.68 0.84 33.12
CA LYS A 6 -39.85 2.04 32.26
C LYS A 6 -38.59 2.56 31.54
N SER A 7 -37.43 1.91 31.65
CA SER A 7 -36.16 2.50 31.16
C SER A 7 -35.37 1.62 30.17
N LEU A 8 -36.04 0.83 29.34
CA LEU A 8 -35.38 -0.17 28.47
C LEU A 8 -35.58 -0.08 26.95
N PRO A 9 -36.12 0.98 26.30
CA PRO A 9 -36.09 1.05 24.83
C PRO A 9 -34.86 1.80 24.27
N ALA A 10 -34.03 2.44 25.12
CA ALA A 10 -32.92 3.29 24.64
C ALA A 10 -31.64 2.53 24.25
N LEU A 11 -31.60 1.20 24.44
CA LEU A 11 -30.43 0.35 24.15
C LEU A 11 -30.47 -0.31 22.76
N GLY A 12 -31.46 0.01 21.92
CA GLY A 12 -31.61 -0.57 20.58
C GLY A 12 -30.90 0.18 19.44
N LEU A 13 -30.42 1.41 19.67
CA LEU A 13 -29.97 2.32 18.60
C LEU A 13 -28.44 2.49 18.47
N ALA A 14 -27.64 1.74 19.23
CA ALA A 14 -26.18 1.91 19.23
C ALA A 14 -25.42 0.92 18.33
N LEU A 15 -26.10 -0.05 17.71
CA LEU A 15 -25.46 -1.15 16.96
C LEU A 15 -25.41 -0.96 15.44
N ALA A 16 -25.82 0.18 14.91
CA ALA A 16 -25.80 0.47 13.46
C ALA A 16 -24.53 1.20 12.98
N ALA A 17 -23.74 1.78 13.89
CA ALA A 17 -22.65 2.69 13.51
C ALA A 17 -21.28 2.01 13.27
N SER A 18 -21.12 0.72 13.62
CA SER A 18 -19.81 0.06 13.57
C SER A 18 -19.50 -0.71 12.27
N MET A 19 -20.41 -0.75 11.30
CA MET A 19 -20.20 -1.52 10.05
C MET A 19 -19.56 -0.70 8.91
N ALA A 20 -19.43 0.62 9.04
CA ALA A 20 -18.92 1.48 7.96
C ALA A 20 -17.38 1.49 7.82
N PHE A 21 -16.63 0.96 8.79
CA PHE A 21 -15.16 0.96 8.76
C PHE A 21 -14.54 -0.33 8.24
N ALA A 22 -15.33 -1.34 7.85
CA ALA A 22 -14.80 -2.63 7.39
C ALA A 22 -14.50 -2.70 5.88
N PHE A 23 -14.89 -1.69 5.08
CA PHE A 23 -14.78 -1.75 3.60
C PHE A 23 -13.71 -0.83 3.01
N ASN A 24 -12.84 -0.25 3.82
CA ASN A 24 -11.70 0.53 3.31
C ASN A 24 -10.38 -0.03 3.83
N MET A 25 -10.22 -1.36 3.76
CA MET A 25 -8.87 -1.91 3.71
C MET A 25 -8.39 -1.68 2.27
N PRO A 26 -7.38 -0.82 2.04
CA PRO A 26 -6.79 -0.72 0.72
C PRO A 26 -6.37 -2.12 0.32
N GLN A 27 -6.92 -2.62 -0.79
CA GLN A 27 -6.46 -3.87 -1.37
C GLN A 27 -4.95 -3.80 -1.39
N GLU A 28 -4.31 -4.81 -0.81
CA GLU A 28 -2.89 -5.10 -1.00
C GLU A 28 -2.71 -5.31 -2.51
N ARG A 29 -2.60 -4.22 -3.28
CA ARG A 29 -2.06 -4.28 -4.62
C ARG A 29 -0.61 -4.65 -4.39
N GLN A 30 -0.35 -5.95 -4.47
CA GLN A 30 0.97 -6.54 -4.47
C GLN A 30 1.66 -6.03 -5.73
N GLY A 31 2.21 -4.82 -5.65
CA GLY A 31 3.02 -4.27 -6.72
C GLY A 31 4.33 -5.05 -6.78
N VAL A 32 4.77 -5.42 -7.97
CA VAL A 32 6.07 -6.07 -8.15
C VAL A 32 7.14 -4.98 -8.13
N LEU A 33 8.07 -5.05 -7.19
CA LEU A 33 9.18 -4.11 -7.12
C LEU A 33 10.15 -4.36 -8.28
N LYS A 34 10.36 -3.33 -9.11
CA LYS A 34 11.31 -3.39 -10.22
C LYS A 34 12.38 -2.32 -10.10
N GLY A 35 13.59 -2.64 -10.58
CA GLY A 35 14.72 -1.74 -10.72
C GLY A 35 15.00 -1.40 -12.18
N GLN A 36 15.41 -0.16 -12.46
CA GLN A 36 15.76 0.28 -13.80
C GLN A 36 17.24 0.01 -14.09
N LEU A 37 17.48 -0.68 -15.21
CA LEU A 37 18.79 -0.97 -15.77
C LEU A 37 19.33 0.21 -16.61
N SER A 38 20.64 0.21 -16.91
CA SER A 38 21.31 1.28 -17.67
C SER A 38 20.78 1.46 -19.09
N ASN A 39 20.18 0.41 -19.66
CA ASN A 39 19.54 0.42 -20.98
C ASN A 39 18.08 0.95 -20.93
N GLY A 40 17.58 1.35 -19.76
CA GLY A 40 16.22 1.84 -19.55
C GLY A 40 15.15 0.76 -19.31
N THR A 41 15.54 -0.52 -19.29
CA THR A 41 14.63 -1.65 -19.01
C THR A 41 14.37 -1.78 -17.51
N TRP A 42 13.18 -2.25 -17.14
CA TRP A 42 12.81 -2.55 -15.75
C TRP A 42 12.85 -4.06 -15.51
N GLU A 43 13.52 -4.47 -14.44
CA GLU A 43 13.64 -5.88 -14.02
C GLU A 43 13.16 -6.04 -12.59
N GLU A 44 12.49 -7.16 -12.29
CA GLU A 44 12.05 -7.49 -10.93
C GLU A 44 13.26 -7.63 -9.99
N ILE A 45 13.16 -7.00 -8.83
CA ILE A 45 14.18 -7.05 -7.80
C ILE A 45 13.60 -7.62 -6.50
N PRO A 46 14.41 -8.31 -5.69
CA PRO A 46 13.93 -8.82 -4.40
C PRO A 46 13.47 -7.66 -3.52
N GLU A 47 12.40 -7.87 -2.76
CA GLU A 47 12.01 -6.90 -1.74
C GLU A 47 13.02 -6.86 -0.58
N GLY A 48 13.19 -5.69 0.02
CA GLY A 48 14.01 -5.52 1.22
C GLY A 48 15.53 -5.51 0.99
N VAL A 49 16.00 -5.56 -0.27
CA VAL A 49 17.42 -5.36 -0.59
C VAL A 49 17.67 -3.97 -1.18
N SER A 50 18.84 -3.40 -0.89
CA SER A 50 19.27 -2.15 -1.52
C SER A 50 19.63 -2.41 -2.98
N TYR A 51 18.87 -1.83 -3.91
CA TYR A 51 19.19 -1.87 -5.33
C TYR A 51 20.14 -0.74 -5.71
N ASN A 52 21.12 -1.07 -6.54
CA ASN A 52 22.09 -0.11 -7.05
C ASN A 52 21.63 0.47 -8.38
N CYS A 53 21.33 1.78 -8.40
CA CYS A 53 20.92 2.43 -9.64
C CYS A 53 22.05 2.38 -10.66
N THR A 54 21.83 1.69 -11.78
CA THR A 54 22.75 1.75 -12.93
C THR A 54 22.49 2.99 -13.81
N THR A 55 21.45 3.77 -13.51
CA THR A 55 21.06 5.00 -14.21
C THR A 55 21.44 6.23 -13.38
N MET A 56 21.60 7.39 -14.02
CA MET A 56 21.87 8.66 -13.32
C MET A 56 20.66 9.22 -12.55
N SER A 57 19.54 8.50 -12.54
CA SER A 57 18.34 8.92 -11.80
C SER A 57 18.49 8.57 -10.33
N ASN A 58 18.13 9.53 -9.46
CA ASN A 58 18.04 9.28 -8.02
C ASN A 58 16.91 8.30 -7.67
N VAL A 59 15.93 8.16 -8.57
CA VAL A 59 14.81 7.23 -8.47
C VAL A 59 14.99 6.19 -9.56
N CYS A 60 15.32 4.96 -9.17
CA CYS A 60 15.57 3.86 -10.10
C CYS A 60 14.86 2.57 -9.68
N THR A 61 13.96 2.64 -8.70
CA THR A 61 13.11 1.53 -8.28
C THR A 61 11.69 2.03 -8.10
N ALA A 62 10.70 1.23 -8.50
CA ALA A 62 9.28 1.52 -8.33
C ALA A 62 8.48 0.21 -8.32
N GLU A 63 7.28 0.23 -7.77
CA GLU A 63 6.37 -0.91 -7.81
C GLU A 63 5.49 -0.83 -9.07
N PHE A 64 5.28 -1.97 -9.71
CA PHE A 64 4.50 -2.12 -10.93
C PHE A 64 3.22 -2.90 -10.64
N ASP A 65 2.10 -2.50 -11.23
CA ASP A 65 0.84 -3.21 -11.10
C ASP A 65 0.73 -4.41 -12.08
N GLU A 66 -0.42 -5.08 -12.06
CA GLU A 66 -0.71 -6.24 -12.91
C GLU A 66 -0.69 -5.94 -14.43
N ASN A 67 -0.76 -4.67 -14.82
CA ASN A 67 -0.71 -4.22 -16.21
C ASN A 67 0.70 -3.76 -16.63
N ASP A 68 1.69 -3.92 -15.76
CA ASP A 68 3.05 -3.41 -15.94
C ASP A 68 3.13 -1.88 -15.95
N ASP A 69 2.17 -1.21 -15.29
CA ASP A 69 2.17 0.23 -15.07
C ASP A 69 2.80 0.58 -13.72
N ILE A 70 3.55 1.69 -13.68
CA ILE A 70 4.14 2.19 -12.42
C ILE A 70 3.05 2.66 -11.47
N ILE A 71 3.08 2.15 -10.23
CA ILE A 71 2.23 2.60 -9.15
C ILE A 71 2.82 3.91 -8.58
N LEU A 72 2.15 5.02 -8.84
CA LEU A 72 2.60 6.35 -8.36
C LEU A 72 2.70 6.40 -6.84
N GLY A 73 3.76 7.03 -6.33
CA GLY A 73 4.06 7.14 -4.90
C GLY A 73 4.85 5.96 -4.33
N THR A 74 5.12 4.93 -5.12
CA THR A 74 5.96 3.78 -4.74
C THR A 74 7.40 3.90 -5.23
N GLU A 75 7.74 5.03 -5.87
CA GLU A 75 9.08 5.31 -6.33
C GLU A 75 10.06 5.40 -5.15
N ARG A 76 11.06 4.53 -5.14
CA ARG A 76 12.09 4.52 -4.10
C ARG A 76 13.44 4.96 -4.67
N PRO A 77 14.20 5.76 -3.91
CA PRO A 77 15.57 6.04 -4.28
C PRO A 77 16.41 4.77 -4.12
N GLY A 78 17.12 4.40 -5.17
CA GLY A 78 18.14 3.35 -5.07
C GLY A 78 19.47 3.95 -4.60
N VAL A 79 20.41 3.09 -4.19
CA VAL A 79 21.75 3.54 -3.84
C VAL A 79 22.54 3.68 -5.14
N TYR A 80 22.90 4.90 -5.54
CA TYR A 80 23.77 5.07 -6.71
C TYR A 80 25.20 4.66 -6.37
N SER A 81 25.64 3.48 -6.81
CA SER A 81 27.05 3.10 -6.79
C SER A 81 27.65 3.38 -8.17
N ARG A 82 28.42 4.47 -8.23
CA ARG A 82 29.24 4.79 -9.41
C ARG A 82 30.30 3.70 -9.56
N PRO A 83 30.48 3.10 -10.76
CA PRO A 83 31.64 2.24 -11.02
C PRO A 83 32.96 3.00 -10.91
#